data_AF-A0A6M0GBT1-F1
#
_entry.id   AF-A0A6M0GBT1-F1
#
_cell.length_a   1.000
_cell.length_b   1.000
_cell.length_c   1.000
_cell.angle_alpha   90.00
_cell.angle_beta   90.00
_cell.angle_gamma   90.00
#
_symmetry.space_group_name_H-M   'P 1'
#
loop_
_entity.id
_entity.type
_entity.pdbx_description
1 polymer ?
#
loop_
_entity_poly.entity_id
_entity_poly.type
_entity_poly.pdbx_seq_one_letter_code
_entity_poly.pdbx_strand_id
1 'polypeptide(L)'
;MEFSPDGKYLVSSSADQTIRLWDTKGKSIGKPLTGHGGEIKSVVFSPDGKYLVSGSTDQTIRLWDTKDKYLVSGSSDQNSSGGNWQEWLNIACNRLIGHPVLVAPETVFAKGSEMIEMAESACQTCKNLVWDETQNAQFLVNQGWIIAVTGNIEVANTKFQEAQKLSPNIHVPTSAQVRRWAAEYHFNQGKKLAKDAKMPEALAAYNKAQNIDPSWKISAYDWSKLCWYGSLYGYPNKVMQACEKSVELEPDNEEFRDNRGVAKALTGDTQGAIKDFQAFIKSTNVEPWRKQRQGWIDDLKVGKNPFTKEVTERLLRESAGISEN
;
A
#
# COMPACT_ATOMS: atom_id res chain seq x y z
N MET A 1 21.38 -22.03 19.90
CA MET A 1 21.46 -22.39 21.33
C MET A 1 21.01 -21.18 22.11
N GLU A 2 20.14 -21.35 23.10
CA GLU A 2 19.48 -20.24 23.79
C GLU A 2 19.14 -20.61 25.24
N PHE A 3 19.17 -19.65 26.15
CA PHE A 3 18.71 -19.83 27.53
C PHE A 3 17.20 -19.63 27.63
N SER A 4 16.54 -20.38 28.51
CA SER A 4 15.16 -20.08 28.87
C SER A 4 15.06 -18.68 29.50
N PRO A 5 13.91 -17.98 29.39
CA PRO A 5 13.75 -16.64 29.95
C PRO A 5 13.98 -16.57 31.47
N ASP A 6 13.72 -17.66 32.19
CA ASP A 6 13.99 -17.77 33.63
C ASP A 6 15.42 -18.21 33.96
N GLY A 7 16.26 -18.43 32.94
CA GLY A 7 17.66 -18.80 33.06
C GLY A 7 17.90 -20.20 33.61
N LYS A 8 16.87 -21.06 33.76
CA LYS A 8 17.01 -22.38 34.38
C LYS A 8 17.39 -23.49 33.39
N TYR A 9 17.12 -23.27 32.11
CA TYR A 9 17.33 -24.25 31.06
C TYR A 9 18.09 -23.66 29.89
N LEU A 10 18.69 -24.54 29.11
CA LEU A 10 19.36 -24.22 27.86
C LEU A 10 18.80 -25.14 26.77
N VAL A 11 18.52 -24.60 25.59
CA VAL A 11 18.12 -25.36 24.42
C VAL A 11 19.22 -25.32 23.36
N SER A 12 19.47 -26.45 22.70
CA SER A 12 20.38 -26.56 21.56
C SER A 12 19.69 -27.21 20.37
N SER A 13 19.78 -26.57 19.21
CA SER A 13 19.48 -27.16 17.91
C SER A 13 20.73 -27.77 17.29
N SER A 14 20.56 -28.77 16.41
CA SER A 14 21.67 -29.51 15.81
C SER A 14 21.41 -29.85 14.34
N ALA A 15 22.50 -30.10 13.60
CA ALA A 15 22.46 -30.62 12.24
C ALA A 15 22.00 -32.09 12.19
N ASP A 16 22.00 -32.80 13.32
CA ASP A 16 21.42 -34.15 13.45
C ASP A 16 19.87 -34.16 13.44
N GLN A 17 19.25 -33.03 13.08
CA GLN A 17 17.80 -32.83 12.98
C GLN A 17 17.06 -32.88 14.33
N THR A 18 17.80 -32.81 15.45
CA THR A 18 17.22 -32.85 16.80
C THR A 18 17.42 -31.56 17.59
N ILE A 19 16.52 -31.34 18.56
CA ILE A 19 16.66 -30.30 19.58
C ILE A 19 16.85 -30.98 20.93
N ARG A 20 17.73 -30.44 21.76
CA ARG A 20 18.03 -30.97 23.09
C ARG A 20 17.88 -29.88 24.14
N LEU A 21 17.37 -30.27 25.31
CA LEU A 21 17.21 -29.40 26.46
C LEU A 21 18.22 -29.80 27.53
N TRP A 22 18.76 -28.82 28.23
CA TRP A 22 19.78 -28.99 29.26
C TRP A 22 19.41 -28.16 30.48
N ASP A 23 19.79 -28.62 31.67
CA ASP A 23 19.85 -27.75 32.84
C ASP A 23 21.11 -26.86 32.80
N THR A 24 21.14 -25.84 33.66
CA THR A 24 22.31 -24.95 33.81
C THR A 24 23.57 -25.63 34.35
N LYS A 25 23.47 -26.90 34.79
CA LYS A 25 24.60 -27.72 35.23
C LYS A 25 25.11 -28.64 34.12
N GLY A 26 24.55 -28.55 32.91
CA GLY A 26 24.97 -29.32 31.74
C GLY A 26 24.36 -30.72 31.64
N LYS A 27 23.34 -31.05 32.43
CA LYS A 27 22.63 -32.33 32.34
C LYS A 27 21.55 -32.25 31.27
N SER A 28 21.54 -33.21 30.35
CA SER A 28 20.46 -33.37 29.38
C SER A 28 19.14 -33.66 30.09
N ILE A 29 18.09 -32.95 29.69
CA ILE A 29 16.72 -33.11 30.18
C ILE A 29 15.91 -33.80 29.08
N GLY A 30 15.33 -34.95 29.40
CA GLY A 30 14.49 -35.70 28.47
C GLY A 30 15.22 -36.33 27.29
N LYS A 31 14.43 -36.79 26.32
CA LYS A 31 14.93 -37.28 25.03
C LYS A 31 15.07 -36.11 24.04
N PRO A 32 15.96 -36.22 23.04
CA PRO A 32 16.00 -35.27 21.95
C PRO A 32 14.64 -35.15 21.27
N LEU A 33 14.22 -33.92 21.00
CA LEU A 33 13.03 -33.61 20.22
C LEU A 33 13.33 -33.93 18.76
N THR A 34 12.60 -34.91 18.23
CA THR A 34 12.73 -35.42 16.85
C THR A 34 11.50 -35.06 16.05
N GLY A 35 11.67 -34.73 14.78
CA GLY A 35 10.54 -34.50 13.88
C GLY A 35 10.90 -33.69 12.65
N HIS A 36 11.88 -32.80 12.75
CA HIS A 36 12.45 -32.16 11.57
C HIS A 36 13.11 -33.21 10.66
N GLY A 37 12.96 -33.01 9.34
CA GLY A 37 13.60 -33.82 8.31
C GLY A 37 14.87 -33.18 7.73
N GLY A 38 15.33 -32.09 8.36
CA GLY A 38 16.45 -31.26 7.91
C GLY A 38 17.18 -30.61 9.09
N GLU A 39 18.29 -29.96 8.79
CA GLU A 39 19.13 -29.31 9.81
C GLU A 39 18.39 -28.17 10.49
N ILE A 40 18.45 -28.12 11.82
CA ILE A 40 17.78 -27.07 12.58
C ILE A 40 18.71 -25.86 12.70
N LYS A 41 18.34 -24.77 12.02
CA LYS A 41 19.15 -23.55 11.92
C LYS A 41 18.90 -22.57 13.05
N SER A 42 17.71 -22.58 13.64
CA SER A 42 17.35 -21.71 14.74
C SER A 42 16.44 -22.41 15.73
N VAL A 43 16.57 -22.08 17.01
CA VAL A 43 15.68 -22.48 18.09
C VAL A 43 15.59 -21.34 19.09
N VAL A 44 14.36 -20.99 19.49
CA VAL A 44 14.09 -19.87 20.41
C VAL A 44 13.03 -20.22 21.43
N PHE A 45 13.12 -19.67 22.65
CA PHE A 45 12.07 -19.81 23.65
C PHE A 45 10.95 -18.79 23.44
N SER A 46 9.72 -19.16 23.81
CA SER A 46 8.67 -18.16 24.05
C SER A 46 9.07 -17.28 25.25
N PRO A 47 8.61 -16.01 25.33
CA PRO A 47 8.94 -15.11 26.44
C PRO A 47 8.52 -15.64 27.83
N ASP A 48 7.50 -16.48 27.88
CA ASP A 48 7.04 -17.14 29.11
C ASP A 48 7.71 -18.50 29.37
N GLY A 49 8.66 -18.92 28.52
CA GLY A 49 9.46 -20.13 28.64
C GLY A 49 8.70 -21.44 28.48
N LYS A 50 7.45 -21.40 28.00
CA LYS A 50 6.58 -22.59 27.88
C LYS A 50 6.70 -23.31 26.53
N TYR A 51 7.23 -22.63 25.51
CA TYR A 51 7.40 -23.22 24.20
C TYR A 51 8.78 -22.96 23.63
N LEU A 52 9.13 -23.79 22.66
CA LEU A 52 10.26 -23.60 21.78
C LEU A 52 9.74 -23.53 20.34
N VAL A 53 10.25 -22.59 19.56
CA VAL A 53 10.07 -22.57 18.11
C VAL A 53 11.39 -22.94 17.46
N SER A 54 11.37 -23.83 16.47
CA SER A 54 12.53 -24.20 15.68
C SER A 54 12.30 -24.01 14.19
N GLY A 55 13.32 -23.50 13.49
CA GLY A 55 13.35 -23.38 12.04
C GLY A 55 14.40 -24.31 11.45
N SER A 56 14.03 -25.01 10.38
CA SER A 56 14.84 -26.07 9.77
C SER A 56 15.01 -25.90 8.25
N THR A 57 16.05 -26.52 7.70
CA THR A 57 16.28 -26.60 6.25
C THR A 57 15.28 -27.52 5.54
N ASP A 58 14.44 -28.25 6.27
CA ASP A 58 13.28 -28.98 5.71
C ASP A 58 12.13 -28.05 5.31
N GLN A 59 12.36 -26.73 5.34
CA GLN A 59 11.40 -25.68 5.01
C GLN A 59 10.21 -25.62 5.98
N THR A 60 10.31 -26.25 7.15
CA THR A 60 9.30 -26.20 8.20
C THR A 60 9.76 -25.41 9.42
N ILE A 61 8.77 -24.82 10.09
CA ILE A 61 8.89 -24.31 11.45
C ILE A 61 8.09 -25.25 12.35
N ARG A 62 8.66 -25.64 13.50
CA ARG A 62 7.99 -26.49 14.49
C ARG A 62 7.91 -25.79 15.84
N LEU A 63 6.80 -26.04 16.53
CA LEU A 63 6.57 -25.58 17.89
C LEU A 63 6.62 -26.79 18.82
N TRP A 64 7.31 -26.65 19.95
CA TRP A 64 7.46 -27.68 20.97
C TRP A 64 7.00 -27.13 22.32
N ASP A 65 6.20 -27.90 23.05
CA ASP A 65 5.82 -27.57 24.42
C ASP A 65 6.92 -28.04 25.38
N THR A 66 7.47 -27.12 26.19
CA THR A 66 8.55 -27.43 27.13
C THR A 66 8.05 -28.09 28.42
N LYS A 67 6.73 -28.07 28.66
CA LYS A 67 6.05 -28.65 29.82
C LYS A 67 5.42 -30.00 29.52
N ASP A 68 5.42 -30.43 28.27
CA ASP A 68 4.90 -31.73 27.89
C ASP A 68 5.67 -32.82 28.67
N LYS A 69 4.95 -33.59 29.50
CA LYS A 69 5.55 -34.54 30.46
C LYS A 69 6.39 -35.64 29.80
N TYR A 70 6.35 -35.74 28.48
CA TYR A 70 7.23 -36.59 27.67
C TYR A 70 8.71 -36.17 27.68
N LEU A 71 9.02 -34.95 28.14
CA LEU A 71 10.39 -34.51 28.38
C LEU A 71 10.92 -34.91 29.77
N VAL A 72 10.07 -35.39 30.68
CA VAL A 72 10.47 -35.79 32.04
C VAL A 72 9.68 -37.03 32.49
N SER A 73 10.25 -38.21 32.22
CA SER A 73 9.81 -39.55 32.65
C SER A 73 8.52 -40.11 31.99
N GLY A 74 8.60 -41.36 31.53
CA GLY A 74 7.60 -41.98 30.67
C GLY A 74 6.20 -42.09 31.28
N SER A 75 5.20 -41.62 30.54
CA SER A 75 3.79 -42.01 30.68
C SER A 75 3.08 -41.65 29.38
N SER A 76 2.34 -42.60 28.83
CA SER A 76 1.48 -42.49 27.66
C SER A 76 0.20 -41.74 28.02
N ASP A 77 0.06 -40.45 27.74
CA ASP A 77 -1.25 -39.80 27.59
C ASP A 77 -1.18 -38.58 26.65
N GLN A 78 -1.76 -38.75 25.46
CA GLN A 78 -1.97 -37.68 24.49
C GLN A 78 -3.13 -36.80 24.96
N ASN A 79 -2.86 -35.65 25.58
CA ASN A 79 -3.63 -34.39 25.49
C ASN A 79 -3.42 -33.45 26.69
N SER A 80 -3.23 -32.15 26.39
CA SER A 80 -3.41 -30.92 27.20
C SER A 80 -2.17 -30.28 27.87
N SER A 81 -1.88 -28.98 27.74
CA SER A 81 -2.07 -27.95 26.69
C SER A 81 -1.45 -26.65 27.22
N GLY A 82 -0.24 -26.33 26.78
CA GLY A 82 -0.01 -24.98 26.29
C GLY A 82 -0.98 -24.69 25.12
N GLY A 83 -1.36 -23.41 24.91
CA GLY A 83 -2.18 -22.94 23.80
C GLY A 83 -1.92 -23.77 22.55
N ASN A 84 -2.97 -24.44 22.11
CA ASN A 84 -2.89 -25.52 21.14
C ASN A 84 -2.43 -24.96 19.78
N TRP A 85 -1.75 -25.74 18.93
CA TRP A 85 -1.27 -25.23 17.63
C TRP A 85 -2.43 -24.68 16.76
N GLN A 86 -3.63 -25.21 16.95
CA GLN A 86 -4.88 -24.72 16.34
C GLN A 86 -5.21 -23.28 16.80
N GLU A 87 -4.95 -22.93 18.06
CA GLU A 87 -5.22 -21.59 18.60
C GLU A 87 -4.28 -20.56 17.97
N TRP A 88 -3.01 -20.90 17.80
CA TRP A 88 -2.03 -20.04 17.14
C TRP A 88 -2.26 -19.92 15.64
N LEU A 89 -2.59 -21.03 14.97
CA LEU A 89 -2.97 -21.01 13.57
C LEU A 89 -4.20 -20.12 13.37
N ASN A 90 -5.18 -20.21 14.27
CA ASN A 90 -6.35 -19.34 14.27
C ASN A 90 -5.96 -17.85 14.39
N ILE A 91 -5.07 -17.50 15.33
CA ILE A 91 -4.57 -16.12 15.48
C ILE A 91 -3.84 -15.64 14.21
N ALA A 92 -2.94 -16.46 13.65
CA ALA A 92 -2.15 -16.11 12.48
C ALA A 92 -3.02 -15.91 11.23
N CYS A 93 -3.90 -16.87 10.94
CA CYS A 93 -4.83 -16.79 9.83
C CYS A 93 -5.74 -15.56 9.97
N ASN A 94 -6.32 -15.32 11.14
CA ASN A 94 -7.20 -14.16 11.35
C ASN A 94 -6.48 -12.82 11.24
N ARG A 95 -5.20 -12.73 11.62
CA ARG A 95 -4.38 -11.51 11.41
C ARG A 95 -4.06 -11.26 9.94
N LEU A 96 -3.92 -12.32 9.15
CA LEU A 96 -3.50 -12.25 7.75
C LEU A 96 -4.66 -12.25 6.75
N ILE A 97 -5.90 -12.41 7.21
CA ILE A 97 -7.10 -12.51 6.34
C ILE A 97 -7.31 -11.32 5.39
N GLY A 98 -6.78 -10.14 5.74
CA GLY A 98 -6.79 -8.94 4.89
C GLY A 98 -5.40 -8.52 4.40
N HIS A 99 -4.35 -9.25 4.76
CA HIS A 99 -2.98 -8.84 4.48
C HIS A 99 -2.59 -9.19 3.03
N PRO A 100 -1.91 -8.29 2.29
CA PRO A 100 -1.54 -8.52 0.88
C PRO A 100 -0.76 -9.81 0.64
N VAL A 101 0.03 -10.25 1.64
CA VAL A 101 0.78 -11.51 1.56
C VAL A 101 -0.10 -12.74 1.29
N LEU A 102 -1.33 -12.79 1.82
CA LEU A 102 -2.27 -13.89 1.54
C LEU A 102 -3.28 -13.50 0.46
N VAL A 103 -3.73 -12.24 0.47
CA VAL A 103 -4.82 -11.75 -0.39
C VAL A 103 -4.36 -11.63 -1.85
N ALA A 104 -3.14 -11.17 -2.09
CA ALA A 104 -2.56 -10.92 -3.42
C ALA A 104 -1.02 -10.98 -3.37
N PRO A 105 -0.43 -12.17 -3.11
CA PRO A 105 1.01 -12.35 -2.91
C PRO A 105 1.87 -11.82 -4.07
N GLU A 106 1.35 -11.83 -5.30
CA GLU A 106 2.00 -11.31 -6.51
C GLU A 106 2.23 -9.79 -6.49
N THR A 107 1.55 -9.07 -5.58
CA THR A 107 1.77 -7.63 -5.36
C THR A 107 2.91 -7.35 -4.39
N VAL A 108 3.32 -8.36 -3.62
CA VAL A 108 4.35 -8.27 -2.58
C VAL A 108 5.65 -8.93 -3.05
N PHE A 109 5.53 -10.07 -3.74
CA PHE A 109 6.67 -10.89 -4.16
C PHE A 109 6.88 -10.84 -5.66
N ALA A 110 8.13 -11.06 -6.08
CA ALA A 110 8.48 -11.14 -7.49
C ALA A 110 7.75 -12.30 -8.17
N LYS A 111 7.33 -12.09 -9.42
CA LYS A 111 6.65 -13.10 -10.22
C LYS A 111 7.52 -14.35 -10.37
N GLY A 112 6.92 -15.52 -10.12
CA GLY A 112 7.62 -16.81 -10.17
C GLY A 112 8.47 -17.13 -8.93
N SER A 113 8.34 -16.35 -7.86
CA SER A 113 8.98 -16.65 -6.58
C SER A 113 8.29 -17.80 -5.86
N GLU A 114 9.07 -18.70 -5.26
CA GLU A 114 8.60 -19.75 -4.33
C GLU A 114 7.79 -19.17 -3.16
N MET A 115 7.99 -17.89 -2.81
CA MET A 115 7.19 -17.20 -1.79
C MET A 115 5.71 -17.07 -2.15
N ILE A 116 5.39 -17.00 -3.45
CA ILE A 116 3.99 -16.97 -3.90
C ILE A 116 3.33 -18.33 -3.62
N GLU A 117 4.00 -19.43 -3.97
CA GLU A 117 3.51 -20.79 -3.72
C GLU A 117 3.35 -21.07 -2.22
N MET A 118 4.31 -20.61 -1.41
CA MET A 118 4.22 -20.69 0.05
C MET A 118 3.02 -19.92 0.60
N ALA A 119 2.78 -18.70 0.11
CA ALA A 119 1.65 -17.89 0.53
C ALA A 119 0.30 -18.51 0.14
N GLU A 120 0.21 -19.08 -1.06
CA GLU A 120 -0.97 -19.80 -1.54
C GLU A 120 -1.24 -21.06 -0.70
N SER A 121 -0.21 -21.82 -0.36
CA SER A 121 -0.30 -22.99 0.53
C SER A 121 -0.75 -22.61 1.95
N ALA A 122 -0.18 -21.54 2.51
CA ALA A 122 -0.60 -21.01 3.81
C ALA A 122 -2.06 -20.54 3.80
N CYS A 123 -2.48 -19.87 2.72
CA CYS A 123 -3.87 -19.46 2.50
C CYS A 123 -4.81 -20.67 2.46
N GLN A 124 -4.45 -21.72 1.71
CA GLN A 124 -5.25 -22.94 1.64
C GLN A 124 -5.38 -23.63 3.00
N THR A 125 -4.31 -23.60 3.79
CA THR A 125 -4.31 -24.11 5.17
C THR A 125 -5.31 -23.33 6.03
N CYS A 126 -5.29 -21.99 5.98
CA CYS A 126 -6.25 -21.15 6.71
C CYS A 126 -7.70 -21.41 6.28
N LYS A 127 -7.96 -21.51 4.96
CA LYS A 127 -9.28 -21.80 4.41
C LYS A 127 -9.85 -23.14 4.87
N ASN A 128 -8.99 -24.16 4.98
CA ASN A 128 -9.40 -25.52 5.29
C ASN A 128 -9.51 -25.81 6.79
N LEU A 129 -8.63 -25.22 7.60
CA LEU A 129 -8.46 -25.60 9.01
C LEU A 129 -8.95 -24.54 10.01
N VAL A 130 -9.11 -23.28 9.57
CA VAL A 130 -9.43 -22.16 10.48
C VAL A 130 -10.71 -21.45 10.09
N TRP A 131 -10.79 -20.97 8.85
CA TRP A 131 -11.83 -20.06 8.45
C TRP A 131 -13.14 -20.76 8.17
N ASP A 132 -14.22 -20.26 8.78
CA ASP A 132 -15.57 -20.64 8.41
C ASP A 132 -15.98 -20.04 7.04
N GLU A 133 -17.18 -20.38 6.57
CA GLU A 133 -17.72 -19.88 5.29
C GLU A 133 -17.79 -18.33 5.24
N THR A 134 -18.07 -17.67 6.36
CA THR A 134 -18.17 -16.21 6.41
C THR A 134 -16.79 -15.56 6.32
N GLN A 135 -15.80 -16.11 7.02
CA GLN A 135 -14.40 -15.65 6.95
C GLN A 135 -13.81 -15.91 5.57
N ASN A 136 -14.07 -17.07 4.97
CA ASN A 136 -13.68 -17.37 3.60
C ASN A 136 -14.33 -16.42 2.58
N ALA A 137 -15.61 -16.07 2.77
CA ALA A 137 -16.29 -15.07 1.95
C ALA A 137 -15.66 -13.67 2.12
N GLN A 138 -15.36 -13.26 3.35
CA GLN A 138 -14.69 -11.98 3.62
C GLN A 138 -13.28 -11.92 3.00
N PHE A 139 -12.55 -13.03 3.03
CA PHE A 139 -11.26 -13.13 2.36
C PHE A 139 -11.40 -12.88 0.84
N LEU A 140 -12.40 -13.49 0.19
CA LEU A 140 -12.69 -13.25 -1.23
C LEU A 140 -13.05 -11.79 -1.52
N VAL A 141 -13.81 -11.13 -0.62
CA VAL A 141 -14.07 -9.68 -0.71
C VAL A 141 -12.76 -8.88 -0.66
N ASN A 142 -11.84 -9.22 0.25
CA ASN A 142 -10.53 -8.56 0.34
C ASN A 142 -9.73 -8.76 -0.96
N GLN A 143 -9.76 -9.96 -1.56
CA GLN A 143 -9.11 -10.22 -2.85
C GLN A 143 -9.72 -9.38 -3.97
N GLY A 144 -11.06 -9.30 -4.01
CA GLY A 144 -11.77 -8.48 -4.99
C GLY A 144 -11.32 -7.02 -4.97
N TRP A 145 -11.16 -6.44 -3.78
CA TRP A 145 -10.68 -5.06 -3.65
C TRP A 145 -9.25 -4.86 -4.15
N ILE A 146 -8.31 -5.75 -3.83
CA ILE A 146 -6.94 -5.62 -4.32
C ILE A 146 -6.89 -5.79 -5.85
N ILE A 147 -7.58 -6.79 -6.39
CA ILE A 147 -7.65 -7.03 -7.84
C ILE A 147 -8.27 -5.84 -8.56
N ALA A 148 -9.24 -5.15 -7.96
CA ALA A 148 -9.85 -3.97 -8.57
C ALA A 148 -8.84 -2.86 -8.86
N VAL A 149 -7.79 -2.71 -8.04
CA VAL A 149 -6.76 -1.67 -8.23
C VAL A 149 -5.52 -2.16 -8.98
N THR A 150 -5.13 -3.43 -8.82
CA THR A 150 -3.93 -3.98 -9.47
C THR A 150 -4.21 -4.67 -10.80
N GLY A 151 -5.38 -5.30 -10.94
CA GLY A 151 -5.77 -6.14 -12.07
C GLY A 151 -6.97 -5.58 -12.84
N ASN A 152 -7.94 -6.46 -13.12
CA ASN A 152 -9.13 -6.16 -13.91
C ASN A 152 -10.40 -6.19 -13.04
N ILE A 153 -11.25 -5.16 -13.19
CA ILE A 153 -12.54 -5.01 -12.52
C ILE A 153 -13.45 -6.22 -12.72
N GLU A 154 -13.41 -6.89 -13.87
CA GLU A 154 -14.20 -8.10 -14.13
C GLU A 154 -13.79 -9.24 -13.19
N VAL A 155 -12.48 -9.49 -13.05
CA VAL A 155 -11.94 -10.52 -12.14
C VAL A 155 -12.27 -10.18 -10.68
N ALA A 156 -12.19 -8.90 -10.31
CA ALA A 156 -12.63 -8.44 -8.99
C ALA A 156 -14.12 -8.75 -8.74
N ASN A 157 -14.99 -8.47 -9.72
CA ASN A 157 -16.42 -8.77 -9.64
C ASN A 157 -16.68 -10.27 -9.50
N THR A 158 -15.89 -11.13 -10.15
CA THR A 158 -15.96 -12.59 -9.95
C THR A 158 -15.67 -12.96 -8.50
N LYS A 159 -14.67 -12.35 -7.86
CA LYS A 159 -14.37 -12.61 -6.43
C LYS A 159 -15.50 -12.16 -5.50
N PHE A 160 -16.12 -11.02 -5.77
CA PHE A 160 -17.30 -10.59 -5.01
C PHE A 160 -18.50 -11.55 -5.20
N GLN A 161 -18.72 -12.06 -6.40
CA GLN A 161 -19.76 -13.06 -6.66
C GLN A 161 -19.48 -14.40 -5.98
N GLU A 162 -18.23 -14.86 -5.99
CA GLU A 162 -17.81 -16.06 -5.23
C GLU A 162 -18.05 -15.89 -3.73
N ALA A 163 -17.71 -14.73 -3.17
CA ALA A 163 -17.98 -14.41 -1.77
C ALA A 163 -19.47 -14.48 -1.43
N GLN A 164 -20.32 -13.90 -2.27
CA GLN A 164 -21.77 -13.88 -2.05
C GLN A 164 -22.41 -15.26 -2.19
N LYS A 165 -21.85 -16.15 -3.03
CA LYS A 165 -22.29 -17.56 -3.10
C LYS A 165 -21.97 -18.31 -1.82
N LEU A 166 -20.80 -18.04 -1.22
CA LEU A 166 -20.35 -18.71 -0.01
C LEU A 166 -21.05 -18.18 1.25
N SER A 167 -21.36 -16.88 1.30
CA SER A 167 -22.12 -16.26 2.38
C SER A 167 -23.16 -15.29 1.81
N PRO A 168 -24.43 -15.71 1.61
CA PRO A 168 -25.45 -14.89 0.94
C PRO A 168 -25.75 -13.54 1.60
N ASN A 169 -25.49 -13.42 2.91
CA ASN A 169 -25.73 -12.19 3.67
C ASN A 169 -24.52 -11.25 3.70
N ILE A 170 -23.37 -11.63 3.12
CA ILE A 170 -22.20 -10.76 3.10
C ILE A 170 -22.44 -9.53 2.21
N HIS A 171 -22.02 -8.37 2.69
CA HIS A 171 -22.10 -7.15 1.89
C HIS A 171 -21.01 -7.18 0.81
N VAL A 172 -21.44 -7.13 -0.45
CA VAL A 172 -20.55 -6.99 -1.60
C VAL A 172 -20.87 -5.71 -2.37
N PRO A 173 -19.85 -5.00 -2.86
CA PRO A 173 -20.06 -3.78 -3.63
C PRO A 173 -20.68 -4.10 -5.00
N THR A 174 -21.45 -3.16 -5.54
CA THR A 174 -21.85 -3.18 -6.94
C THR A 174 -20.64 -2.93 -7.85
N SER A 175 -20.71 -3.40 -9.10
CA SER A 175 -19.66 -3.15 -10.09
C SER A 175 -19.34 -1.66 -10.29
N ALA A 176 -20.35 -0.79 -10.14
CA ALA A 176 -20.15 0.66 -10.19
C ALA A 176 -19.36 1.19 -8.98
N GLN A 177 -19.63 0.70 -7.77
CA GLN A 177 -18.87 1.04 -6.56
C GLN A 177 -17.42 0.56 -6.67
N VAL A 178 -17.19 -0.64 -7.22
CA VAL A 178 -15.84 -1.18 -7.44
C VAL A 178 -15.05 -0.31 -8.40
N ARG A 179 -15.63 0.05 -9.56
CA ARG A 179 -15.00 0.98 -10.51
C ARG A 179 -14.67 2.31 -9.85
N ARG A 180 -15.63 2.89 -9.14
CA ARG A 180 -15.46 4.17 -8.49
C ARG A 180 -14.31 4.16 -7.50
N TRP A 181 -14.28 3.17 -6.62
CA TRP A 181 -13.23 3.01 -5.62
C TRP A 181 -11.84 2.82 -6.26
N ALA A 182 -11.75 1.96 -7.28
CA ALA A 182 -10.48 1.70 -7.97
C ALA A 182 -9.97 2.95 -8.71
N ALA A 183 -10.87 3.71 -9.36
CA ALA A 183 -10.52 4.98 -9.97
C ALA A 183 -10.00 5.98 -8.93
N GLU A 184 -10.71 6.11 -7.80
CA GLU A 184 -10.32 6.97 -6.69
C GLU A 184 -8.94 6.63 -6.11
N TYR A 185 -8.64 5.34 -5.98
CA TYR A 185 -7.32 4.87 -5.56
C TYR A 185 -6.22 5.39 -6.49
N HIS A 186 -6.33 5.16 -7.81
CA HIS A 186 -5.30 5.57 -8.78
C HIS A 186 -5.13 7.07 -8.84
N PHE A 187 -6.22 7.82 -8.73
CA PHE A 187 -6.16 9.27 -8.69
C PHE A 187 -5.48 9.82 -7.43
N ASN A 188 -5.75 9.24 -6.27
CA ASN A 188 -5.06 9.62 -5.03
C ASN A 188 -3.56 9.30 -5.11
N GLN A 189 -3.17 8.19 -5.76
CA GLN A 189 -1.78 7.92 -6.09
C GLN A 189 -1.21 8.99 -7.05
N GLY A 190 -1.96 9.37 -8.09
CA GLY A 190 -1.60 10.44 -9.02
C GLY A 190 -1.35 11.78 -8.31
N LYS A 191 -2.21 12.16 -7.36
CA LYS A 191 -2.05 13.37 -6.53
C LYS A 191 -0.76 13.34 -5.72
N LYS A 192 -0.43 12.18 -5.13
CA LYS A 192 0.82 12.01 -4.37
C LYS A 192 2.05 12.14 -5.27
N LEU A 193 2.05 11.42 -6.40
CA LEU A 193 3.13 11.45 -7.38
C LEU A 193 3.34 12.86 -7.97
N ALA A 194 2.26 13.60 -8.23
CA ALA A 194 2.35 14.97 -8.70
C ALA A 194 3.04 15.89 -7.69
N LYS A 195 2.74 15.74 -6.40
CA LYS A 195 3.44 16.48 -5.34
C LYS A 195 4.92 16.10 -5.24
N ASP A 196 5.24 14.82 -5.41
CA ASP A 196 6.60 14.26 -5.34
C ASP A 196 7.44 14.52 -6.62
N ALA A 197 7.02 15.45 -7.49
CA ALA A 197 7.65 15.79 -8.76
C ALA A 197 7.77 14.62 -9.78
N LYS A 198 6.95 13.58 -9.63
CA LYS A 198 6.89 12.41 -10.52
C LYS A 198 5.75 12.55 -11.53
N MET A 199 5.82 13.60 -12.36
CA MET A 199 4.70 13.96 -13.24
C MET A 199 4.34 12.92 -14.30
N PRO A 200 5.28 12.23 -14.98
CA PRO A 200 4.91 11.17 -15.92
C PRO A 200 4.07 10.07 -15.27
N GLU A 201 4.45 9.63 -14.08
CA GLU A 201 3.76 8.60 -13.31
C GLU A 201 2.42 9.12 -12.77
N ALA A 202 2.37 10.39 -12.34
CA ALA A 202 1.14 11.04 -11.92
C ALA A 202 0.11 11.04 -13.06
N LEU A 203 0.51 11.50 -14.25
CA LEU A 203 -0.37 11.55 -15.43
C LEU A 203 -0.84 10.15 -15.86
N ALA A 204 0.03 9.14 -15.78
CA ALA A 204 -0.36 7.76 -16.02
C ALA A 204 -1.44 7.28 -15.03
N ALA A 205 -1.31 7.64 -13.75
CA ALA A 205 -2.27 7.30 -12.72
C ALA A 205 -3.63 8.03 -12.91
N TYR A 206 -3.61 9.32 -13.26
CA TYR A 206 -4.83 10.07 -13.61
C TYR A 206 -5.55 9.46 -14.83
N ASN A 207 -4.82 9.14 -15.90
CA ASN A 207 -5.40 8.51 -17.09
C ASN A 207 -5.98 7.13 -16.75
N LYS A 208 -5.27 6.34 -15.94
CA LYS A 208 -5.77 5.04 -15.46
C LYS A 208 -7.08 5.20 -14.68
N ALA A 209 -7.16 6.18 -13.78
CA ALA A 209 -8.38 6.46 -13.04
C ALA A 209 -9.58 6.79 -13.96
N GLN A 210 -9.38 7.66 -14.96
CA GLN A 210 -10.42 8.02 -15.92
C GLN A 210 -10.86 6.85 -16.81
N ASN A 211 -9.94 5.95 -17.15
CA ASN A 211 -10.27 4.75 -17.93
C ASN A 211 -11.06 3.73 -17.12
N ILE A 212 -10.80 3.62 -15.81
CA ILE A 212 -11.52 2.71 -14.91
C ILE A 212 -12.96 3.18 -14.68
N ASP A 213 -13.16 4.47 -14.40
CA ASP A 213 -14.48 5.07 -14.24
C ASP A 213 -14.59 6.37 -15.04
N PRO A 214 -15.00 6.30 -16.33
CA PRO A 214 -15.20 7.48 -17.16
C PRO A 214 -16.30 8.42 -16.65
N SER A 215 -17.20 7.91 -15.81
CA SER A 215 -18.28 8.71 -15.22
C SER A 215 -17.83 9.49 -13.98
N TRP A 216 -16.60 9.23 -13.50
CA TRP A 216 -16.08 9.92 -12.34
C TRP A 216 -15.75 11.38 -12.64
N LYS A 217 -16.54 12.26 -12.01
CA LYS A 217 -16.27 13.70 -11.92
C LYS A 217 -15.11 14.00 -10.97
N ILE A 218 -13.97 14.36 -11.56
CA ILE A 218 -12.84 14.99 -10.87
C ILE A 218 -13.18 16.47 -10.61
N SER A 219 -12.86 16.98 -9.43
CA SER A 219 -13.15 18.37 -9.06
C SER A 219 -12.33 19.36 -9.88
N ALA A 220 -12.86 20.57 -10.09
CA ALA A 220 -12.12 21.66 -10.74
C ALA A 220 -10.81 21.97 -10.01
N TYR A 221 -10.84 21.93 -8.67
CA TYR A 221 -9.67 22.10 -7.81
C TYR A 221 -8.57 21.08 -8.10
N ASP A 222 -8.90 19.79 -8.19
CA ASP A 222 -7.90 18.75 -8.45
C ASP A 222 -7.30 18.86 -9.86
N TRP A 223 -8.11 19.23 -10.85
CA TRP A 223 -7.62 19.57 -12.19
C TRP A 223 -6.68 20.76 -12.16
N SER A 224 -7.03 21.80 -11.41
CA SER A 224 -6.21 23.00 -11.25
C SER A 224 -4.88 22.69 -10.57
N LYS A 225 -4.86 21.81 -9.55
CA LYS A 225 -3.60 21.36 -8.93
C LYS A 225 -2.71 20.57 -9.88
N LEU A 226 -3.29 19.68 -10.69
CA LEU A 226 -2.54 18.96 -11.73
C LEU A 226 -1.98 19.94 -12.78
N CYS A 227 -2.77 20.92 -13.19
CA CYS A 227 -2.33 22.01 -14.07
C CYS A 227 -1.14 22.78 -13.48
N TRP A 228 -1.26 23.22 -12.23
CA TRP A 228 -0.24 24.00 -11.54
C TRP A 228 1.08 23.23 -11.41
N TYR A 229 1.08 22.08 -10.73
CA TYR A 229 2.30 21.29 -10.52
C TYR A 229 2.89 20.81 -11.84
N GLY A 230 2.06 20.33 -12.76
CA GLY A 230 2.52 19.89 -14.07
C GLY A 230 3.22 20.98 -14.86
N SER A 231 2.70 22.22 -14.81
CA SER A 231 3.32 23.36 -15.47
C SER A 231 4.66 23.71 -14.85
N LEU A 232 4.72 23.84 -13.52
CA LEU A 232 5.94 24.23 -12.82
C LEU A 232 7.05 23.17 -12.88
N TYR A 233 6.70 21.88 -12.95
CA TYR A 233 7.65 20.77 -13.16
C TYR A 233 8.07 20.57 -14.63
N GLY A 234 7.68 21.47 -15.54
CA GLY A 234 8.14 21.44 -16.94
C GLY A 234 7.33 20.53 -17.87
N TYR A 235 6.08 20.22 -17.52
CA TYR A 235 5.15 19.45 -18.36
C TYR A 235 3.90 20.24 -18.82
N PRO A 236 4.01 21.56 -19.15
CA PRO A 236 2.84 22.41 -19.40
C PRO A 236 1.97 21.90 -20.56
N ASN A 237 2.59 21.39 -21.63
CA ASN A 237 1.88 20.78 -22.77
C ASN A 237 1.08 19.54 -22.39
N LYS A 238 1.57 18.73 -21.44
CA LYS A 238 0.90 17.49 -21.02
C LYS A 238 -0.26 17.75 -20.06
N VAL A 239 -0.26 18.89 -19.37
CA VAL A 239 -1.30 19.25 -18.39
C VAL A 239 -2.27 20.31 -18.90
N MET A 240 -2.12 20.79 -20.13
CA MET A 240 -3.01 21.81 -20.67
C MET A 240 -4.49 21.38 -20.65
N GLN A 241 -4.78 20.11 -20.94
CA GLN A 241 -6.15 19.59 -20.84
C GLN A 241 -6.69 19.67 -19.39
N ALA A 242 -5.85 19.45 -18.39
CA ALA A 242 -6.24 19.62 -16.99
C ALA A 242 -6.51 21.10 -16.68
N CYS A 243 -5.68 22.01 -17.19
CA CYS A 243 -5.87 23.44 -17.04
C CYS A 243 -7.22 23.90 -17.62
N GLU A 244 -7.55 23.48 -18.85
CA GLU A 244 -8.82 23.82 -19.47
C GLU A 244 -10.02 23.23 -18.72
N LYS A 245 -9.97 21.94 -18.34
CA LYS A 245 -11.04 21.30 -17.55
C LYS A 245 -11.30 22.02 -16.23
N SER A 246 -10.27 22.53 -15.56
CA SER A 246 -10.45 23.27 -14.30
C SER A 246 -11.27 24.55 -14.48
N VAL A 247 -11.00 25.31 -15.55
CA VAL A 247 -11.71 26.56 -15.86
C VAL A 247 -13.08 26.29 -16.47
N GLU A 248 -13.24 25.22 -17.26
CA GLU A 248 -14.55 24.81 -17.80
C GLU A 248 -15.54 24.43 -16.69
N LEU A 249 -15.06 23.76 -15.64
CA LEU A 249 -15.88 23.34 -14.51
C LEU A 249 -16.26 24.50 -13.58
N GLU A 250 -15.33 25.44 -13.36
CA GLU A 250 -15.55 26.62 -12.50
C GLU A 250 -15.04 27.89 -13.21
N PRO A 251 -15.83 28.45 -14.15
CA PRO A 251 -15.39 29.56 -14.99
C PRO A 251 -15.20 30.87 -14.23
N ASP A 252 -15.86 31.03 -13.08
CA ASP A 252 -15.76 32.22 -12.23
C ASP A 252 -14.60 32.14 -11.22
N ASN A 253 -13.89 31.01 -11.18
CA ASN A 253 -12.74 30.83 -10.30
C ASN A 253 -11.46 31.35 -10.96
N GLU A 254 -11.11 32.58 -10.59
CA GLU A 254 -9.99 33.31 -11.20
C GLU A 254 -8.62 32.75 -10.80
N GLU A 255 -8.51 31.99 -9.70
CA GLU A 255 -7.28 31.24 -9.36
C GLU A 255 -7.00 30.14 -10.40
N PHE A 256 -8.04 29.47 -10.91
CA PHE A 256 -7.86 28.43 -11.92
C PHE A 256 -7.45 29.02 -13.27
N ARG A 257 -7.94 30.21 -13.59
CA ARG A 257 -7.47 30.98 -14.75
C ARG A 257 -6.02 31.39 -14.57
N ASP A 258 -5.62 31.90 -13.41
CA ASP A 258 -4.23 32.24 -13.11
C ASP A 258 -3.28 31.04 -13.30
N ASN A 259 -3.65 29.86 -12.77
CA ASN A 259 -2.89 28.62 -12.94
C ASN A 259 -2.78 28.21 -14.42
N ARG A 260 -3.88 28.31 -15.20
CA ARG A 260 -3.86 28.08 -16.65
C ARG A 260 -2.99 29.11 -17.38
N GLY A 261 -2.99 30.36 -16.93
CA GLY A 261 -2.16 31.44 -17.48
C GLY A 261 -0.67 31.10 -17.42
N VAL A 262 -0.21 30.50 -16.31
CA VAL A 262 1.17 30.00 -16.19
C VAL A 262 1.46 28.92 -17.23
N ALA A 263 0.57 27.94 -17.38
CA ALA A 263 0.71 26.88 -18.37
C ALA A 263 0.80 27.46 -19.79
N LYS A 264 -0.09 28.38 -20.14
CA LYS A 264 -0.15 29.05 -21.46
C LYS A 264 1.13 29.82 -21.77
N ALA A 265 1.64 30.58 -20.79
CA ALA A 265 2.89 31.31 -20.96
C ALA A 265 4.05 30.36 -21.24
N LEU A 266 4.13 29.25 -20.51
CA LEU A 266 5.16 28.21 -20.70
C LEU A 266 5.01 27.45 -22.03
N THR A 267 3.81 27.34 -22.60
CA THR A 267 3.59 26.76 -23.93
C THR A 267 3.67 27.76 -25.08
N GLY A 268 3.88 29.05 -24.79
CA GLY A 268 3.99 30.12 -25.79
C GLY A 268 2.67 30.82 -26.18
N ASP A 269 1.52 30.46 -25.57
CA ASP A 269 0.26 31.20 -25.72
C ASP A 269 0.29 32.48 -24.88
N THR A 270 1.04 33.45 -25.37
CA THR A 270 1.29 34.73 -24.69
C THR A 270 0.01 35.53 -24.52
N GLN A 271 -0.86 35.57 -25.54
CA GLN A 271 -2.10 36.34 -25.50
C GLN A 271 -3.10 35.74 -24.52
N GLY A 272 -3.24 34.41 -24.53
CA GLY A 272 -4.09 33.69 -23.59
C GLY A 272 -3.61 33.84 -22.15
N ALA A 273 -2.30 33.76 -21.91
CA ALA A 273 -1.71 33.97 -20.59
C ALA A 273 -1.99 35.38 -20.05
N ILE A 274 -1.77 36.42 -20.87
CA ILE A 274 -2.05 37.81 -20.47
C ILE A 274 -3.52 37.99 -20.10
N LYS A 275 -4.45 37.42 -20.88
CA LYS A 275 -5.89 37.50 -20.60
C LYS A 275 -6.24 36.88 -19.25
N ASP A 276 -5.67 35.70 -18.95
CA ASP A 276 -5.91 34.98 -17.72
C ASP A 276 -5.34 35.73 -16.50
N PHE A 277 -4.10 36.25 -16.58
CA PHE A 277 -3.51 37.06 -15.51
C PHE A 277 -4.25 38.38 -15.26
N GLN A 278 -4.76 39.03 -16.32
CA GLN A 278 -5.57 40.24 -16.18
C GLN A 278 -6.90 39.98 -15.46
N ALA A 279 -7.51 38.82 -15.70
CA ALA A 279 -8.73 38.41 -15.02
C ALA A 279 -8.46 38.15 -13.52
N PHE A 280 -7.37 37.46 -13.20
CA PHE A 280 -6.93 37.27 -11.81
C PHE A 280 -6.65 38.59 -11.09
N ILE A 281 -5.91 39.52 -11.70
CA ILE A 281 -5.65 40.84 -11.11
C ILE A 281 -6.96 41.58 -10.78
N LYS A 282 -7.98 41.51 -11.64
CA LYS A 282 -9.28 42.13 -11.38
C LYS A 282 -10.03 41.50 -10.20
N SER A 283 -9.79 40.22 -9.93
CA SER A 283 -10.48 39.45 -8.90
C SER A 283 -9.95 39.65 -7.47
N THR A 284 -8.68 40.07 -7.33
CA THR A 284 -8.00 40.14 -6.04
C THR A 284 -7.60 41.55 -5.65
N ASN A 285 -7.66 41.85 -4.35
CA ASN A 285 -7.17 43.10 -3.75
C ASN A 285 -5.79 42.92 -3.06
N VAL A 286 -5.16 41.75 -3.21
CA VAL A 286 -3.85 41.46 -2.61
C VAL A 286 -2.74 42.08 -3.46
N GLU A 287 -2.25 43.26 -3.03
CA GLU A 287 -1.25 44.05 -3.78
C GLU A 287 0.01 43.28 -4.19
N PRO A 288 0.65 42.45 -3.33
CA PRO A 288 1.80 41.65 -3.76
C PRO A 288 1.50 40.73 -4.95
N TRP A 289 0.33 40.08 -4.98
CA TRP A 289 -0.07 39.19 -6.06
C TRP A 289 -0.38 39.95 -7.35
N ARG A 290 -1.07 41.10 -7.23
CA ARG A 290 -1.34 41.99 -8.36
C ARG A 290 -0.05 42.47 -9.01
N LYS A 291 0.91 42.93 -8.20
CA LYS A 291 2.22 43.39 -8.68
C LYS A 291 3.01 42.26 -9.35
N GLN A 292 2.97 41.05 -8.80
CA GLN A 292 3.62 39.88 -9.39
C GLN A 292 3.04 39.54 -10.78
N ARG A 293 1.71 39.43 -10.90
CA ARG A 293 1.06 39.13 -12.20
C ARG A 293 1.23 40.28 -13.20
N GLN A 294 1.24 41.53 -12.73
CA GLN A 294 1.50 42.67 -13.60
C GLN A 294 2.92 42.60 -14.19
N GLY A 295 3.92 42.25 -13.38
CA GLY A 295 5.28 42.02 -13.86
C GLY A 295 5.36 40.90 -14.92
N TRP A 296 4.61 39.80 -14.73
CA TRP A 296 4.52 38.73 -15.74
C TRP A 296 3.90 39.23 -17.04
N ILE A 297 2.82 40.02 -16.97
CA ILE A 297 2.19 40.61 -18.14
C ILE A 297 3.16 41.54 -18.89
N ASP A 298 3.93 42.36 -18.16
CA ASP A 298 4.87 43.32 -18.75
C ASP A 298 6.03 42.61 -19.46
N ASP A 299 6.59 41.55 -18.86
CA ASP A 299 7.58 40.68 -19.50
C ASP A 299 7.02 40.02 -20.78
N LEU A 300 5.82 39.45 -20.70
CA LEU A 300 5.17 38.77 -21.82
C LEU A 300 4.90 39.71 -23.00
N LYS A 301 4.51 40.96 -22.74
CA LYS A 301 4.26 41.98 -23.79
C LYS A 301 5.50 42.33 -24.61
N VAL A 302 6.69 42.22 -24.02
CA VAL A 302 7.97 42.47 -24.71
C VAL A 302 8.60 41.18 -25.25
N GLY A 303 7.86 40.08 -25.28
CA GLY A 303 8.31 38.79 -25.81
C GLY A 303 9.24 38.01 -24.87
N LYS A 304 9.30 38.38 -23.58
CA LYS A 304 10.10 37.70 -22.57
C LYS A 304 9.21 36.75 -21.76
N ASN A 305 9.61 35.49 -21.65
CA ASN A 305 8.91 34.54 -20.78
C ASN A 305 9.34 34.76 -19.32
N PRO A 306 8.42 35.11 -18.40
CA PRO A 306 8.76 35.37 -17.00
C PRO A 306 9.03 34.10 -16.18
N PHE A 307 8.70 32.91 -16.70
CA PHE A 307 8.81 31.64 -15.98
C PHE A 307 10.14 30.94 -16.27
N THR A 308 11.24 31.52 -15.81
CA THR A 308 12.54 30.84 -15.77
C THR A 308 12.52 29.69 -14.76
N LYS A 309 13.53 28.83 -14.80
CA LYS A 309 13.68 27.72 -13.85
C LYS A 309 13.68 28.21 -12.40
N GLU A 310 14.36 29.32 -12.12
CA GLU A 310 14.42 29.92 -10.78
C GLU A 310 13.04 30.40 -10.32
N VAL A 311 12.25 30.96 -11.24
CA VAL A 311 10.89 31.43 -10.95
C VAL A 311 9.96 30.26 -10.70
N THR A 312 10.01 29.20 -11.51
CA THR A 312 9.14 28.03 -11.31
C THR A 312 9.49 27.27 -10.02
N GLU A 313 10.78 27.15 -9.69
CA GLU A 313 11.22 26.59 -8.41
C GLU A 313 10.77 27.41 -7.20
N ARG A 314 10.82 28.75 -7.28
CA ARG A 314 10.31 29.63 -6.22
C ARG A 314 8.80 29.43 -6.03
N LEU A 315 8.03 29.42 -7.11
CA LEU A 315 6.57 29.21 -7.05
C LEU A 315 6.21 27.84 -6.45
N LEU A 316 7.02 26.81 -6.69
CA LEU A 316 6.86 25.50 -6.05
C LEU A 316 7.10 25.57 -4.53
N ARG A 317 8.14 26.29 -4.07
CA ARG A 317 8.42 26.49 -2.63
C ARG A 317 7.28 27.23 -1.93
N GLU A 318 6.81 28.33 -2.53
CA GLU A 318 5.66 29.10 -2.03
C GLU A 318 4.41 28.22 -1.90
N SER A 319 4.16 27.36 -2.89
CA SER A 319 3.02 26.43 -2.90
C SER A 319 3.10 25.35 -1.82
N ALA A 320 4.31 25.00 -1.37
CA ALA A 320 4.55 24.04 -0.30
C ALA A 320 4.47 24.67 1.11
N GLY A 321 4.25 25.98 1.20
CA GLY A 321 4.30 26.71 2.47
C GLY A 321 5.71 26.86 3.04
N ILE A 322 6.75 26.68 2.21
CA ILE A 322 8.14 26.84 2.59
C ILE A 322 8.53 28.28 2.25
N SER A 323 8.43 29.19 3.22
CA SER A 323 8.94 30.55 3.07
C SER A 323 10.47 30.57 3.13
N GLU A 324 11.10 31.34 2.25
CA GLU A 324 12.52 31.69 2.37
C GLU A 324 12.69 32.56 3.62
N ASN A 325 13.35 32.01 4.65
CA ASN A 325 13.99 32.78 5.72
C ASN A 325 15.35 33.27 5.23
#